data_AF-A0A9E4FCG7-F1
#
_entry.id   AF-A0A9E4FCG7-F1
#
_cell.length_a   1.000
_cell.length_b   1.000
_cell.length_c   1.000
_cell.angle_alpha   90.00
_cell.angle_beta   90.00
_cell.angle_gamma   90.00
#
_symmetry.space_group_name_H-M   'P 1'
#
loop_
_entity.id
_entity.type
_entity.pdbx_description
1 polymer ?
#
loop_
_entity_poly.entity_id
_entity_poly.type
_entity_poly.pdbx_seq_one_letter_code
_entity_poly.pdbx_strand_id
1 'polypeptide(L)'
;MQSLYLRDDLEAAVCTGLPGAPVGDDDVFTAMSRLEGEVYRRAAGRSTSRVVIAGKAYFAKHHEGVGWPEIAKNLLSGKQPVLGARNEFEASRRLRAAGVPVPDVAAFGERGLNPARRRSFAFCDALDGYCSLEDIGHGWLATPPDINLKRALLAALGRLTAAIHARGVCHRDYYACHV
;
A
#
# COMPACT_ATOMS: atom_id res chain seq x y z
N MET A 1 9.07 17.30 11.98
CA MET A 1 9.06 15.85 12.32
C MET A 1 9.07 15.05 11.03
N GLN A 2 9.97 14.08 10.93
CA GLN A 2 10.13 13.17 9.81
C GLN A 2 10.11 11.76 10.36
N SER A 3 9.35 10.87 9.73
CA SER A 3 9.42 9.43 9.98
C SER A 3 9.91 8.78 8.69
N LEU A 4 10.92 7.93 8.79
CA LEU A 4 11.43 7.14 7.69
C LEU A 4 11.66 5.72 8.19
N TYR A 5 11.21 4.76 7.40
CA TYR A 5 11.42 3.35 7.59
C TYR A 5 11.83 2.77 6.24
N LEU A 6 12.92 2.02 6.23
CA LEU A 6 13.37 1.18 5.13
C LEU A 6 13.58 -0.22 5.70
N ARG A 7 13.12 -1.24 4.99
CA ARG A 7 13.47 -2.63 5.27
C ARG A 7 14.92 -2.87 4.85
N ASP A 8 15.61 -3.77 5.53
CA ASP A 8 17.05 -4.01 5.38
C ASP A 8 17.51 -4.18 3.92
N ASP A 9 16.69 -4.82 3.07
CA ASP A 9 17.03 -5.02 1.66
C ASP A 9 16.98 -3.72 0.84
N LEU A 10 16.04 -2.82 1.13
CA LEU A 10 15.99 -1.48 0.53
C LEU A 10 17.04 -0.55 1.12
N GLU A 11 17.33 -0.64 2.42
CA GLU A 11 18.40 0.13 3.05
C GLU A 11 19.75 -0.20 2.41
N ALA A 12 20.05 -1.50 2.27
CA ALA A 12 21.25 -1.95 1.57
C ALA A 12 21.28 -1.47 0.12
N ALA A 13 20.16 -1.56 -0.62
CA ALA A 13 20.08 -1.11 -2.00
C ALA A 13 20.32 0.40 -2.16
N VAL A 14 19.79 1.22 -1.24
CA VAL A 14 20.01 2.67 -1.21
C VAL A 14 21.46 3.00 -0.87
N CYS A 15 22.02 2.37 0.16
CA CYS A 15 23.41 2.62 0.58
C CYS A 15 24.45 2.22 -0.47
N THR A 16 24.17 1.19 -1.25
CA THR A 16 25.09 0.66 -2.27
C THR A 16 24.81 1.21 -3.68
N GLY A 17 23.78 2.05 -3.85
CA GLY A 17 23.42 2.64 -5.13
C GLY A 17 22.97 1.61 -6.17
N LEU A 18 22.27 0.55 -5.77
CA LEU A 18 21.80 -0.48 -6.69
C LEU A 18 20.85 0.09 -7.75
N PRO A 19 20.75 -0.55 -8.94
CA PRO A 19 19.86 -0.09 -10.01
C PRO A 19 18.42 0.15 -9.53
N GLY A 20 17.89 1.34 -9.83
CA GLY A 20 16.55 1.76 -9.42
C GLY A 20 16.45 2.25 -7.98
N ALA A 21 17.50 2.12 -7.16
CA ALA A 21 17.57 2.78 -5.86
C ALA A 21 17.82 4.30 -6.07
N PRO A 22 17.32 5.15 -5.16
CA PRO A 22 17.63 6.57 -5.22
C PRO A 22 19.14 6.82 -5.03
N VAL A 23 19.76 7.55 -5.96
CA VAL A 23 21.18 7.93 -5.92
C VAL A 23 21.28 9.47 -5.99
N GLY A 24 22.00 10.10 -5.06
CA GLY A 24 22.26 11.55 -5.08
C GLY A 24 22.46 12.17 -3.69
N ASP A 25 22.75 13.47 -3.65
CA ASP A 25 22.94 14.27 -2.42
C ASP A 25 21.64 14.57 -1.67
N ASP A 26 20.49 14.24 -2.27
CA ASP A 26 19.18 14.41 -1.64
C ASP A 26 18.99 13.46 -0.46
N ASP A 27 18.27 13.92 0.57
CA ASP A 27 17.87 13.06 1.67
C ASP A 27 17.01 11.88 1.16
N VAL A 28 17.15 10.70 1.79
CA VAL A 28 16.49 9.46 1.37
C VAL A 28 14.98 9.62 1.20
N PHE A 29 14.31 10.44 2.02
CA PHE A 29 12.88 10.68 1.86
C PHE A 29 12.58 11.42 0.56
N THR A 30 13.34 12.47 0.24
CA THR A 30 13.18 13.23 -1.00
C THR A 30 13.41 12.33 -2.21
N ALA A 31 14.46 11.51 -2.17
CA ALA A 31 14.82 10.66 -3.27
C ALA A 31 13.79 9.52 -3.49
N MET A 32 13.35 8.84 -2.42
CA MET A 32 12.25 7.86 -2.47
C MET A 32 10.94 8.48 -2.95
N SER A 33 10.64 9.72 -2.54
CA SER A 33 9.42 10.43 -2.97
C SER A 33 9.39 10.78 -4.46
N ARG A 34 10.54 10.77 -5.13
CA ARG A 34 10.68 11.07 -6.57
C ARG A 34 10.81 9.81 -7.43
N LEU A 35 10.82 8.62 -6.83
CA LEU A 35 10.85 7.38 -7.60
C LEU A 35 9.58 7.27 -8.44
N GLU A 36 9.74 7.50 -9.73
CA GLU A 36 8.69 7.30 -10.72
C GLU A 36 8.92 5.95 -11.41
N GLY A 37 7.82 5.23 -11.61
CA GLY A 37 7.80 3.98 -12.35
C GLY A 37 6.53 3.92 -13.17
N GLU A 38 6.05 2.72 -13.48
CA GLU A 38 4.81 2.56 -14.22
C GLU A 38 3.61 3.05 -13.39
N VAL A 39 2.92 4.10 -13.84
CA VAL A 39 1.84 4.74 -13.09
C VAL A 39 0.53 4.00 -13.36
N TYR A 40 -0.04 3.38 -12.32
CA TYR A 40 -1.34 2.70 -12.40
C TYR A 40 -2.49 3.67 -12.20
N ARG A 41 -2.33 4.65 -11.30
CA ARG A 41 -3.38 5.61 -10.97
C ARG A 41 -2.79 6.93 -10.49
N ARG A 42 -3.34 8.04 -10.98
CA ARG A 42 -3.06 9.39 -10.48
C ARG A 42 -4.38 10.09 -10.16
N ALA A 43 -4.50 10.58 -8.94
CA ALA A 43 -5.59 11.42 -8.46
C ALA A 43 -5.00 12.68 -7.81
N ALA A 44 -5.82 13.69 -7.54
CA ALA A 44 -5.36 14.92 -6.89
C ALA A 44 -4.69 14.59 -5.54
N GLY A 45 -3.37 14.79 -5.46
CA GLY A 45 -2.57 14.53 -4.27
C GLY A 45 -2.28 13.06 -3.94
N ARG A 46 -2.59 12.10 -4.83
CA ARG A 46 -2.23 10.69 -4.63
C ARG A 46 -1.83 10.01 -5.93
N SER A 47 -0.71 9.31 -5.93
CA SER A 47 -0.31 8.43 -7.05
C SER A 47 0.04 7.04 -6.55
N THR A 48 -0.29 6.04 -7.38
CA THR A 48 0.15 4.66 -7.20
C THR A 48 0.95 4.27 -8.44
N SER A 49 2.20 3.87 -8.23
CA SER A 49 3.12 3.40 -9.26
C SER A 49 3.73 2.06 -8.88
N ARG A 50 4.21 1.33 -9.89
CA ARG A 50 5.07 0.18 -9.69
C ARG A 50 6.50 0.59 -9.99
N VAL A 51 7.39 0.32 -9.06
CA VAL A 51 8.81 0.65 -9.15
C VAL A 51 9.63 -0.62 -8.98
N VAL A 52 10.78 -0.69 -9.63
CA VAL A 52 11.72 -1.81 -9.50
C VAL A 52 13.00 -1.29 -8.89
N ILE A 53 13.40 -1.85 -7.76
CA ILE A 53 14.61 -1.50 -7.03
C ILE A 53 15.42 -2.77 -6.82
N ALA A 54 16.67 -2.78 -7.28
CA ALA A 54 17.55 -3.95 -7.21
C ALA A 54 16.92 -5.24 -7.77
N GLY A 55 16.15 -5.12 -8.86
CA GLY A 55 15.49 -6.24 -9.53
C GLY A 55 14.22 -6.76 -8.83
N LYS A 56 13.81 -6.17 -7.70
CA LYS A 56 12.54 -6.48 -7.02
C LYS A 56 11.50 -5.41 -7.31
N ALA A 57 10.26 -5.83 -7.55
CA ALA A 57 9.16 -4.92 -7.81
C ALA A 57 8.40 -4.55 -6.52
N TYR A 58 7.99 -3.29 -6.45
CA TYR A 58 7.24 -2.71 -5.34
C TYR A 58 6.08 -1.88 -5.87
N PHE A 59 4.97 -1.88 -5.14
CA PHE A 59 3.91 -0.89 -5.32
C PHE A 59 4.18 0.31 -4.40
N ALA A 60 4.46 1.44 -5.02
CA ALA A 60 4.69 2.71 -4.36
C ALA A 60 3.41 3.55 -4.37
N LYS A 61 2.97 3.97 -3.18
CA LYS A 61 1.85 4.89 -3.01
C LYS A 61 2.37 6.19 -2.44
N HIS A 62 2.29 7.26 -3.23
CA HIS A 62 2.68 8.60 -2.81
C HIS A 62 1.44 9.41 -2.48
N HIS A 63 1.52 10.16 -1.38
CA HIS A 63 0.52 11.13 -0.96
C HIS A 63 1.19 12.50 -0.89
N GLU A 64 0.69 13.40 -1.70
CA GLU A 64 0.97 14.82 -1.60
C GLU A 64 -0.14 15.51 -0.79
N GLY A 65 0.17 16.69 -0.25
CA GLY A 65 -0.75 17.39 0.64
C GLY A 65 -2.15 17.56 0.01
N VAL A 66 -3.17 17.06 0.71
CA VAL A 66 -4.57 17.07 0.25
C VAL A 66 -5.21 18.47 0.26
N GLY A 67 -4.58 19.45 0.91
CA GLY A 67 -5.11 20.81 1.07
C GLY A 67 -6.17 20.93 2.17
N TRP A 68 -6.31 22.15 2.72
CA TRP A 68 -7.32 22.45 3.73
C TRP A 68 -8.78 22.30 3.27
N PRO A 69 -9.15 22.62 2.01
CA PRO A 69 -10.53 22.45 1.55
C PRO A 69 -11.02 21.00 1.65
N GLU A 70 -10.17 20.03 1.27
CA GLU A 70 -10.53 18.60 1.33
C GLU A 70 -10.58 18.09 2.77
N ILE A 71 -9.70 18.59 3.65
CA ILE A 71 -9.74 18.29 5.09
C ILE A 71 -11.04 18.81 5.70
N ALA A 72 -11.38 20.08 5.46
CA ALA A 72 -12.59 20.71 5.99
C ALA A 72 -13.84 20.01 5.47
N LYS A 73 -13.90 19.70 4.17
CA LYS A 73 -15.01 18.97 3.55
C LYS A 73 -15.24 17.61 4.21
N ASN A 74 -14.17 16.83 4.40
CA ASN A 74 -14.28 15.51 5.03
C ASN A 74 -14.75 15.63 6.48
N LEU A 75 -14.19 16.55 7.27
CA LEU A 75 -14.59 16.78 8.66
C LEU A 75 -16.05 17.24 8.79
N LEU A 76 -16.47 18.20 7.96
CA LEU A 76 -17.87 18.69 7.93
C LEU A 76 -18.85 17.59 7.50
N SER A 77 -18.39 16.61 6.72
CA SER A 77 -19.16 15.43 6.32
C SER A 77 -19.09 14.29 7.35
N GLY A 78 -18.47 14.50 8.52
CA GLY A 78 -18.26 13.47 9.55
C GLY A 78 -17.26 12.37 9.17
N LYS A 79 -16.48 12.57 8.09
CA LYS A 79 -15.48 11.62 7.61
C LYS A 79 -14.10 12.00 8.14
N GLN A 80 -13.36 11.02 8.64
CA GLN A 80 -11.95 11.24 8.97
C GLN A 80 -11.14 11.41 7.68
N PRO A 81 -10.38 12.52 7.53
CA PRO A 81 -9.56 12.74 6.36
C PRO A 81 -8.41 11.74 6.31
N VAL A 82 -8.13 11.18 5.14
CA VAL A 82 -6.95 10.35 4.91
C VAL A 82 -5.76 11.28 4.65
N LEU A 83 -4.93 11.49 5.67
CA LEU A 83 -3.86 12.49 5.65
C LEU A 83 -2.51 11.96 5.13
N GLY A 84 -2.43 10.69 4.75
CA GLY A 84 -1.21 10.07 4.21
C GLY A 84 -1.17 8.55 4.33
N ALA A 85 0.01 7.99 4.11
CA ALA A 85 0.26 6.55 4.04
C ALA A 85 0.41 5.85 5.41
N ARG A 86 0.39 6.58 6.53
CA ARG A 86 0.65 6.06 7.87
C ARG A 86 -0.30 4.92 8.26
N ASN A 87 -1.58 5.06 7.97
CA ASN A 87 -2.57 4.05 8.29
C ASN A 87 -2.29 2.72 7.57
N GLU A 88 -1.89 2.79 6.29
CA GLU A 88 -1.53 1.59 5.52
C GLU A 88 -0.26 0.93 6.07
N PHE A 89 0.74 1.73 6.43
CA PHE A 89 1.97 1.25 7.05
C PHE A 89 1.71 0.53 8.38
N GLU A 90 0.98 1.16 9.30
CA GLU A 90 0.69 0.61 10.62
C GLU A 90 -0.21 -0.61 10.53
N ALA A 91 -1.24 -0.59 9.66
CA ALA A 91 -2.12 -1.72 9.43
C ALA A 91 -1.37 -2.93 8.86
N SER A 92 -0.57 -2.75 7.81
CA SER A 92 0.19 -3.86 7.21
C SER A 92 1.17 -4.45 8.22
N ARG A 93 1.97 -3.64 8.91
CA ARG A 93 2.90 -4.14 9.93
C ARG A 93 2.21 -4.91 11.05
N ARG A 94 1.07 -4.39 11.55
CA ARG A 94 0.28 -5.06 12.60
C ARG A 94 -0.25 -6.41 12.13
N LEU A 95 -0.73 -6.49 10.90
CA LEU A 95 -1.27 -7.72 10.30
C LEU A 95 -0.16 -8.74 10.04
N ARG A 96 0.98 -8.32 9.47
CA ARG A 96 2.16 -9.17 9.24
C ARG A 96 2.70 -9.75 10.55
N ALA A 97 2.84 -8.93 11.58
CA ALA A 97 3.29 -9.38 12.90
C ALA A 97 2.35 -10.43 13.52
N ALA A 98 1.10 -10.48 13.08
CA ALA A 98 0.11 -11.49 13.49
C ALA A 98 0.02 -12.68 12.52
N GLY A 99 0.89 -12.77 11.52
CA GLY A 99 0.90 -13.86 10.52
C GLY A 99 -0.19 -13.75 9.46
N VAL A 100 -0.87 -12.60 9.34
CA VAL A 100 -1.89 -12.40 8.30
C VAL A 100 -1.19 -12.16 6.96
N PRO A 101 -1.57 -12.87 5.88
CA PRO A 101 -0.91 -12.77 4.58
C PRO A 101 -1.32 -11.48 3.85
N VAL A 102 -0.65 -10.38 4.19
CA VAL A 102 -0.77 -9.08 3.49
C VAL A 102 0.56 -8.71 2.82
N PRO A 103 0.59 -7.77 1.86
CA PRO A 103 1.85 -7.25 1.30
C PRO A 103 2.73 -6.68 2.40
N ASP A 104 4.02 -7.05 2.39
CA ASP A 104 4.97 -6.51 3.35
C ASP A 104 5.35 -5.08 3.02
N VAL A 105 5.55 -4.25 4.05
CA VAL A 105 6.01 -2.88 3.84
C VAL A 105 7.52 -2.88 3.72
N ALA A 106 8.00 -2.49 2.54
CA ALA A 106 9.42 -2.33 2.25
C ALA A 106 9.93 -0.93 2.64
N ALA A 107 9.12 0.11 2.45
CA ALA A 107 9.50 1.47 2.87
C ALA A 107 8.29 2.30 3.30
N PHE A 108 8.49 3.23 4.24
CA PHE A 108 7.51 4.23 4.63
C PHE A 108 8.21 5.55 4.95
N GLY A 109 7.62 6.66 4.51
CA GLY A 109 8.11 7.99 4.80
C GLY A 109 6.96 8.95 5.09
N GLU A 110 7.15 9.86 6.03
CA GLU A 110 6.23 10.97 6.30
C GLU A 110 7.01 12.24 6.67
N ARG A 111 6.70 13.37 6.03
CA ARG A 111 7.35 14.66 6.26
C ARG A 111 6.33 15.81 6.23
N GLY A 112 6.42 16.69 7.22
CA GLY A 112 5.65 17.93 7.31
C GLY A 112 4.64 17.96 8.47
N LEU A 113 4.65 19.05 9.23
CA LEU A 113 3.74 19.24 10.38
C LEU A 113 2.33 19.66 9.94
N ASN A 114 2.22 20.47 8.88
CA ASN A 114 0.95 20.94 8.36
C ASN A 114 0.21 19.78 7.65
N PRO A 115 -0.95 19.33 8.15
CA PRO A 115 -1.68 18.20 7.56
C PRO A 115 -2.13 18.46 6.12
N ALA A 116 -2.39 19.72 5.74
CA ALA A 116 -2.77 20.09 4.38
C ALA A 116 -1.61 20.02 3.37
N ARG A 117 -0.36 20.06 3.84
CA ARG A 117 0.86 20.03 3.01
C ARG A 117 1.74 18.81 3.29
N ARG A 118 1.26 17.88 4.11
CA ARG A 118 2.01 16.71 4.52
C ARG A 118 2.28 15.82 3.32
N ARG A 119 3.51 15.35 3.21
CA ARG A 119 3.93 14.41 2.17
C ARG A 119 4.24 13.07 2.84
N SER A 120 3.79 12.00 2.23
CA SER A 120 4.13 10.65 2.69
C SER A 120 4.16 9.65 1.56
N PHE A 121 4.87 8.54 1.76
CA PHE A 121 4.85 7.42 0.86
C PHE A 121 4.83 6.11 1.65
N ALA A 122 4.28 5.06 1.04
CA ALA A 122 4.44 3.67 1.48
C ALA A 122 4.72 2.79 0.26
N PHE A 123 5.72 1.92 0.40
CA PHE A 123 6.13 0.96 -0.61
C PHE A 123 5.88 -0.42 -0.03
N CYS A 124 5.12 -1.23 -0.75
CA CYS A 124 4.88 -2.62 -0.40
C CYS A 124 5.44 -3.53 -1.48
N ASP A 125 5.79 -4.76 -1.11
CA ASP A 125 6.16 -5.79 -2.08
C ASP A 125 5.07 -5.94 -3.14
N ALA A 126 5.46 -6.04 -4.41
CA ALA A 126 4.53 -6.36 -5.47
C ALA A 126 4.04 -7.81 -5.32
N LEU A 127 2.73 -8.01 -5.47
CA LEU A 127 2.11 -9.33 -5.49
C LEU A 127 2.14 -9.91 -6.91
N ASP A 128 3.33 -10.18 -7.42
CA ASP A 128 3.48 -10.80 -8.75
C ASP A 128 3.11 -12.28 -8.72
N GLY A 129 2.43 -12.75 -9.77
CA GLY A 129 2.00 -14.14 -9.89
C GLY A 129 0.73 -14.48 -9.09
N TYR A 130 0.07 -13.48 -8.50
CA TYR A 130 -1.24 -13.62 -7.87
C TYR A 130 -2.37 -13.19 -8.83
N CYS A 131 -3.55 -13.74 -8.60
CA CYS A 131 -4.78 -13.43 -9.34
C CYS A 131 -5.86 -13.02 -8.33
N SER A 132 -6.59 -11.94 -8.62
CA SER A 132 -7.62 -11.45 -7.70
C SER A 132 -8.85 -12.35 -7.71
N LEU A 133 -9.65 -12.31 -6.63
CA LEU A 133 -10.94 -13.00 -6.61
C LEU A 133 -11.92 -12.46 -7.67
N GLU A 134 -11.77 -11.21 -8.09
CA GLU A 134 -12.55 -10.62 -9.19
C GLU A 134 -12.21 -11.30 -10.53
N ASP A 135 -10.92 -11.42 -10.85
CA ASP A 135 -10.46 -12.09 -12.07
C ASP A 135 -10.86 -13.56 -12.10
N ILE A 136 -10.71 -14.26 -10.97
CA ILE A 136 -11.17 -15.64 -10.81
C ILE A 136 -12.69 -15.71 -11.03
N GLY A 137 -13.45 -14.79 -10.44
CA GLY A 137 -14.90 -14.72 -10.53
C GLY A 137 -15.40 -14.44 -11.95
N HIS A 138 -14.67 -13.63 -12.73
CA HIS A 138 -14.98 -13.41 -14.15
C HIS A 138 -14.91 -14.72 -14.95
N GLY A 139 -13.92 -15.57 -14.69
CA GLY A 139 -13.83 -16.90 -15.32
C GLY A 139 -15.01 -17.82 -14.99
N TRP A 140 -15.60 -17.67 -13.80
CA TRP A 140 -16.72 -18.50 -13.35
C TRP A 140 -18.03 -18.24 -14.08
N LEU A 141 -18.17 -17.09 -14.76
CA LEU A 141 -19.34 -16.79 -15.58
C LEU A 141 -19.44 -17.74 -16.78
N ALA A 142 -18.30 -18.12 -17.35
CA ALA A 142 -18.23 -19.06 -18.47
C ALA A 142 -18.07 -20.51 -18.00
N THR A 143 -17.26 -20.74 -16.96
CA THR A 143 -16.98 -22.08 -16.43
C THR A 143 -17.10 -22.07 -14.91
N PRO A 144 -18.29 -22.42 -14.37
CA PRO A 144 -18.50 -22.45 -12.93
C PRO A 144 -17.48 -23.32 -12.20
N PRO A 145 -17.03 -22.93 -11.00
CA PRO A 145 -16.05 -23.69 -10.26
C PRO A 145 -16.67 -24.96 -9.68
N ASP A 146 -15.80 -25.92 -9.34
CA ASP A 146 -16.18 -26.99 -8.44
C ASP A 146 -16.69 -26.42 -7.10
N ILE A 147 -17.76 -27.02 -6.57
CA ILE A 147 -18.40 -26.53 -5.34
C ILE A 147 -17.47 -26.60 -4.13
N ASN A 148 -16.54 -27.57 -4.08
CA ASN A 148 -15.59 -27.68 -2.99
C ASN A 148 -14.53 -26.59 -3.08
N LEU A 149 -14.05 -26.27 -4.29
CA LEU A 149 -13.16 -25.13 -4.51
C LEU A 149 -13.81 -23.82 -4.05
N LYS A 150 -15.05 -23.56 -4.47
CA LYS A 150 -15.80 -22.36 -4.06
C LYS A 150 -15.95 -22.27 -2.54
N ARG A 151 -16.30 -23.37 -1.87
CA ARG A 151 -16.41 -23.43 -0.41
C ARG A 151 -15.07 -23.22 0.29
N ALA A 152 -13.99 -23.79 -0.24
CA ALA A 152 -12.65 -23.63 0.30
C ALA A 152 -12.18 -22.16 0.22
N LEU A 153 -12.43 -21.49 -0.90
CA LEU A 153 -12.14 -20.06 -1.09
C LEU A 153 -12.95 -19.18 -0.11
N LEU A 154 -14.25 -19.42 0.01
CA LEU A 154 -15.09 -18.69 0.97
C LEU A 154 -14.64 -18.89 2.42
N ALA A 155 -14.26 -20.11 2.79
CA ALA A 155 -13.73 -20.39 4.12
C ALA A 155 -12.37 -19.72 4.35
N ALA A 156 -11.49 -19.68 3.35
CA ALA A 156 -10.20 -18.97 3.41
C ALA A 156 -10.39 -17.46 3.54
N LEU A 157 -11.28 -16.88 2.74
CA LEU A 157 -11.67 -15.47 2.82
C LEU A 157 -12.27 -15.14 4.20
N GLY A 158 -13.13 -16.01 4.73
CA GLY A 158 -13.68 -15.87 6.07
C GLY A 158 -12.60 -15.84 7.16
N ARG A 159 -11.62 -16.76 7.10
CA ARG A 159 -10.48 -16.78 8.02
C ARG A 159 -9.60 -15.54 7.90
N LEU A 160 -9.30 -15.10 6.68
CA LEU A 160 -8.52 -13.88 6.41
C LEU A 160 -9.23 -12.66 7.03
N THR A 161 -10.53 -12.50 6.73
CA THR A 161 -11.35 -11.39 7.23
C THR A 161 -11.41 -11.39 8.76
N ALA A 162 -11.63 -12.56 9.37
CA ALA A 162 -11.64 -12.71 10.82
C ALA A 162 -10.29 -12.34 11.43
N ALA A 163 -9.18 -12.76 10.83
CA ALA A 163 -7.84 -12.42 11.30
C ALA A 163 -7.55 -10.92 11.22
N ILE A 164 -7.96 -10.25 10.13
CA ILE A 164 -7.86 -8.80 9.97
C ILE A 164 -8.66 -8.08 11.08
N HIS A 165 -9.92 -8.43 11.26
CA HIS A 165 -10.80 -7.82 12.27
C HIS A 165 -10.35 -8.12 13.71
N ALA A 166 -9.84 -9.32 13.99
CA ALA A 166 -9.29 -9.69 15.30
C ALA A 166 -8.05 -8.86 15.67
N ARG A 167 -7.45 -8.15 14.71
CA ARG A 167 -6.38 -7.16 14.93
C ARG A 167 -6.90 -5.72 14.89
N GLY A 168 -8.21 -5.50 14.99
CA GLY A 168 -8.81 -4.16 15.02
C GLY A 168 -8.56 -3.34 13.76
N VAL A 169 -8.23 -4.00 12.64
CA VAL A 169 -8.08 -3.34 11.33
C VAL A 169 -9.40 -3.47 10.60
N CYS A 170 -9.93 -2.34 10.12
CA CYS A 170 -11.03 -2.31 9.17
C CYS A 170 -10.44 -1.97 7.80
N HIS A 171 -10.60 -2.85 6.82
CA HIS A 171 -10.00 -2.68 5.48
C HIS A 171 -10.60 -1.48 4.72
N ARG A 172 -11.88 -1.15 4.97
CA ARG A 172 -12.67 -0.05 4.37
C ARG A 172 -12.95 -0.16 2.86
N ASP A 173 -12.04 -0.76 2.09
CA ASP A 173 -12.18 -1.01 0.65
C ASP A 173 -12.14 -2.53 0.37
N TYR A 174 -12.95 -3.34 1.04
CA TYR A 174 -12.84 -4.81 0.98
C TYR A 174 -13.62 -5.42 -0.19
N TYR A 175 -13.08 -5.27 -1.40
CA TYR A 175 -13.66 -5.76 -2.66
C TYR A 175 -12.92 -7.00 -3.17
N ALA A 176 -13.54 -7.77 -4.08
CA ALA A 176 -12.93 -8.96 -4.67
C ALA A 176 -11.63 -8.69 -5.44
N CYS A 177 -11.45 -7.48 -5.96
CA CYS A 177 -10.19 -7.05 -6.59
C CYS A 177 -9.05 -6.75 -5.60
N HIS A 178 -9.33 -6.72 -4.30
CA HIS A 178 -8.35 -6.48 -3.23
C HIS A 178 -8.00 -7.74 -2.42
N VAL A 179 -8.49 -8.90 -2.84
CA VAL A 179 -8.19 -10.21 -2.24
C VAL A 179 -7.74 -11.17 -3.33
#